data_AF-A0A9W6WIM3-F1
#
_entry.id   AF-A0A9W6WIM3-F1
#
_cell.length_a   1.000
_cell.length_b   1.000
_cell.length_c   1.000
_cell.angle_alpha   90.00
_cell.angle_beta   90.00
_cell.angle_gamma   90.00
#
_symmetry.space_group_name_H-M   'P 1'
#
loop_
_entity.id
_entity.type
_entity.pdbx_description
1 polymer ?
#
loop_
_entity_poly.entity_id
_entity_poly.type
_entity_poly.pdbx_seq_one_letter_code
_entity_poly.pdbx_strand_id
1 'polypeptide(L)'
;MSTAEDTEKDGPPVADASAKKVAKSPWLSAYHNSVAGIKAASSCMQLVDVYGDGDAKLVVADGDQRLKMYKGGGCHDSCAGLG
;
A
#
# COMPACT_ATOMS: atom_id res chain seq x y z
N MET A 1 15.25 -59.34 -13.10
CA MET A 1 14.43 -58.63 -12.09
C MET A 1 13.55 -57.66 -12.87
N SER A 2 12.29 -57.99 -13.19
CA SER A 2 11.08 -57.98 -12.34
C SER A 2 10.66 -56.55 -11.95
N THR A 3 9.66 -56.00 -12.67
CA THR A 3 8.26 -55.70 -12.23
C THR A 3 8.13 -54.40 -11.44
N ALA A 4 7.12 -53.53 -11.56
CA ALA A 4 5.91 -53.42 -12.35
C ALA A 4 5.35 -51.98 -12.14
N GLU A 5 4.42 -51.56 -12.99
CA GLU A 5 3.53 -50.39 -12.84
C GLU A 5 2.62 -50.48 -11.59
N ASP A 6 2.12 -49.32 -11.11
CA ASP A 6 0.75 -49.19 -10.57
C ASP A 6 0.32 -47.70 -10.68
N THR A 7 -0.53 -47.34 -11.65
CA THR A 7 -2.01 -47.27 -11.63
C THR A 7 -2.60 -46.08 -10.85
N GLU A 8 -2.96 -45.05 -11.62
CA GLU A 8 -4.22 -44.30 -11.67
C GLU A 8 -5.20 -44.31 -10.47
N LYS A 9 -5.68 -43.12 -10.07
CA LYS A 9 -7.06 -42.94 -9.61
C LYS A 9 -7.63 -41.55 -9.92
N ASP A 10 -8.38 -41.50 -11.02
CA ASP A 10 -9.57 -40.71 -11.36
C ASP A 10 -9.98 -39.42 -10.64
N GLY A 11 -10.24 -38.39 -11.47
CA GLY A 11 -11.32 -37.41 -11.30
C GLY A 11 -11.11 -36.08 -12.05
N PRO A 12 -11.91 -35.70 -13.09
CA PRO A 12 -11.92 -34.36 -13.67
C PRO A 12 -13.16 -33.55 -13.21
N PRO A 13 -13.39 -32.32 -13.71
CA PRO A 13 -12.65 -31.09 -13.52
C PRO A 13 -13.52 -30.05 -12.76
N VAL A 14 -12.95 -29.22 -11.91
CA VAL A 14 -13.62 -27.95 -11.55
C VAL A 14 -12.61 -26.83 -11.67
N ALA A 15 -12.59 -26.29 -12.89
CA ALA A 15 -12.26 -24.92 -13.11
C ALA A 15 -13.10 -24.06 -12.15
N ASP A 16 -12.43 -23.33 -11.27
CA ASP A 16 -12.77 -21.92 -11.17
C ASP A 16 -11.53 -21.13 -11.58
N ALA A 17 -11.52 -20.88 -12.88
CA ALA A 17 -10.60 -19.99 -13.55
C ALA A 17 -10.78 -18.59 -12.96
N SER A 18 -9.88 -18.21 -12.06
CA SER A 18 -9.48 -16.82 -11.95
C SER A 18 -7.99 -16.73 -11.71
N ALA A 19 -7.22 -17.40 -12.58
CA ALA A 19 -5.97 -16.82 -13.05
C ALA A 19 -6.32 -15.54 -13.83
N LYS A 20 -6.80 -14.50 -13.12
CA LYS A 20 -6.82 -13.14 -13.63
C LYS A 20 -5.37 -12.91 -14.04
N LYS A 21 -5.11 -12.80 -15.34
CA LYS A 21 -3.90 -12.17 -15.81
C LYS A 21 -3.87 -10.83 -15.08
N VAL A 22 -3.05 -10.73 -14.04
CA VAL A 22 -2.78 -9.45 -13.40
C VAL A 22 -2.09 -8.68 -14.51
N ALA A 23 -2.87 -7.85 -15.20
CA ALA A 23 -2.32 -6.84 -16.06
C ALA A 23 -1.32 -6.12 -15.17
N LYS A 24 -0.03 -6.30 -15.46
CA LYS A 24 1.04 -5.71 -14.67
C LYS A 24 0.73 -4.23 -14.63
N SER A 25 0.36 -3.71 -13.46
CA SER A 25 -0.02 -2.31 -13.35
C SER A 25 1.19 -1.47 -13.73
N PRO A 26 1.01 -0.33 -14.43
CA PRO A 26 2.12 0.55 -14.77
C PRO A 26 2.67 1.30 -13.54
N TRP A 27 2.14 1.01 -12.35
CA TRP A 27 2.45 1.72 -11.11
C TRP A 27 3.69 1.14 -10.44
N LEU A 28 4.63 2.02 -10.09
CA LEU A 28 5.73 1.68 -9.20
C LEU A 28 5.24 1.81 -7.74
N SER A 29 5.40 0.76 -6.95
CA SER A 29 5.13 0.80 -5.51
C SER A 29 6.23 1.60 -4.81
N ALA A 30 6.02 2.90 -4.63
CA ALA A 30 7.02 3.79 -4.03
C ALA A 30 7.19 3.58 -2.52
N TYR A 31 6.10 3.62 -1.76
CA TYR A 31 6.11 3.46 -0.31
C TYR A 31 4.73 3.05 0.19
N HIS A 32 4.68 2.22 1.24
CA HIS A 32 3.44 1.78 1.85
C HIS A 32 3.60 1.71 3.37
N ASN A 33 2.74 2.40 4.11
CA ASN A 33 2.73 2.40 5.58
C ASN A 33 1.30 2.18 6.08
N SER A 34 1.02 0.97 6.56
CA SER A 34 -0.29 0.58 7.08
C SER A 34 -0.62 1.18 8.45
N VAL A 35 0.39 1.67 9.20
CA VAL A 35 0.23 2.19 10.57
C VAL A 35 0.34 3.71 10.67
N ALA A 36 0.26 4.42 9.53
CA ALA A 36 0.37 5.89 9.49
C ALA A 36 -0.79 6.62 10.19
N GLY A 37 -1.94 5.95 10.39
CA GLY A 37 -3.08 6.50 11.14
C GLY A 37 -3.64 7.80 10.54
N ILE A 38 -3.75 7.88 9.22
CA ILE A 38 -4.30 9.04 8.51
C ILE A 38 -5.80 8.86 8.30
N LYS A 39 -6.62 9.78 8.81
CA LYS A 39 -8.08 9.83 8.66
C LYS A 39 -8.44 11.14 7.96
N ALA A 40 -8.27 11.19 6.64
CA ALA A 40 -8.52 12.39 5.86
C ALA A 40 -9.23 12.06 4.53
N ALA A 41 -10.10 12.96 4.09
CA ALA A 41 -10.65 12.94 2.74
C ALA A 41 -9.67 13.62 1.76
N SER A 42 -9.84 13.38 0.45
CA SER A 42 -8.99 13.96 -0.59
C SER A 42 -8.91 15.49 -0.56
N SER A 43 -9.96 16.17 -0.09
CA SER A 43 -9.99 17.63 0.07
C SER A 43 -9.11 18.16 1.21
N CYS A 44 -8.71 17.30 2.14
CA CYS A 44 -7.95 17.65 3.34
C CYS A 44 -6.45 17.35 3.20
N MET A 45 -5.99 17.07 1.97
CA MET A 45 -4.61 16.70 1.66
C MET A 45 -4.08 17.62 0.57
N GLN A 46 -2.86 18.13 0.77
CA GLN A 46 -2.20 18.98 -0.23
C GLN A 46 -0.68 18.78 -0.21
N LEU A 47 -0.06 18.84 -1.38
CA LEU A 47 1.39 18.90 -1.52
C LEU A 47 1.82 20.36 -1.61
N VAL A 48 2.67 20.80 -0.68
CA VAL A 48 3.17 22.19 -0.64
C VAL A 48 4.64 22.18 -0.25
N ASP A 49 5.46 22.95 -0.96
CA ASP A 49 6.78 23.30 -0.47
C ASP A 49 6.66 24.39 0.60
N VAL A 50 6.59 23.96 1.85
CA VAL A 50 6.39 24.86 3.00
C VAL A 50 7.64 25.67 3.35
N TYR A 51 8.84 25.21 2.97
CA TYR A 51 10.10 25.87 3.33
C TYR A 51 10.74 26.63 2.16
N GLY A 52 10.26 26.44 0.93
CA GLY A 52 10.87 27.03 -0.26
C GLY A 52 12.19 26.35 -0.66
N ASP A 53 12.41 25.12 -0.20
CA ASP A 53 13.65 24.35 -0.45
C ASP A 53 13.56 23.48 -1.73
N GLY A 54 12.43 23.54 -2.44
CA GLY A 54 12.12 22.69 -3.58
C GLY A 54 11.64 21.29 -3.19
N ASP A 55 11.51 21.01 -1.89
CA ASP A 55 11.06 19.72 -1.38
C ASP A 55 9.61 19.80 -0.91
N ALA A 56 8.69 19.31 -1.75
CA ALA A 56 7.26 19.34 -1.46
C ALA A 56 6.92 18.40 -0.29
N LYS A 57 6.17 18.92 0.68
CA LYS A 57 5.73 18.21 1.88
C LYS A 57 4.24 17.94 1.77
N LEU A 58 3.83 16.74 2.18
CA LEU A 58 2.43 16.37 2.22
C LEU A 58 1.82 16.88 3.52
N VAL A 59 0.91 17.85 3.40
CA VAL A 59 0.13 18.39 4.52
C VAL A 59 -1.23 17.71 4.53
N VAL A 60 -1.60 17.15 5.68
CA VAL A 60 -2.86 16.45 5.90
C VAL A 60 -3.56 17.06 7.11
N ALA A 61 -4.76 17.58 6.89
CA ALA A 61 -5.69 17.91 7.97
C ALA A 61 -6.42 16.63 8.39
N ASP A 62 -5.99 16.06 9.51
CA ASP A 62 -6.48 14.79 10.03
C ASP A 62 -7.79 14.96 10.81
N GLY A 63 -8.62 13.91 10.84
CA GLY A 63 -9.86 13.88 11.60
C GLY A 63 -9.66 14.03 13.12
N ASP A 64 -8.45 13.76 13.61
CA ASP A 64 -8.07 13.95 15.02
C ASP A 64 -7.73 15.42 15.37
N GLN A 65 -8.17 16.37 14.53
CA GLN A 65 -7.93 17.82 14.67
C GLN A 65 -6.44 18.18 14.76
N ARG A 66 -5.60 17.40 14.05
CA ARG A 66 -4.16 17.65 13.96
C ARG A 66 -3.77 17.88 12.51
N LEU A 67 -2.90 18.87 12.31
CA LEU A 67 -2.23 19.09 11.04
C LEU A 67 -0.97 18.24 11.03
N LYS A 68 -0.92 17.24 10.15
CA LYS A 68 0.23 16.36 9.97
C LYS A 68 0.99 16.75 8.72
N MET A 69 2.30 16.90 8.86
CA MET A 69 3.20 17.14 7.74
C MET A 69 4.06 15.90 7.52
N TYR A 70 4.16 15.42 6.29
CA TYR A 70 5.00 14.30 5.90
C TYR A 70 6.08 14.76 4.91
N LYS A 71 7.30 14.24 5.11
CA LYS A 71 8.45 14.44 4.23
C LYS A 71 9.03 13.06 3.91
N GLY A 72 9.05 12.71 2.63
CA GLY A 72 9.42 11.35 2.19
C GLY A 72 8.49 10.28 2.78
N GLY A 73 9.06 9.20 3.33
CA GLY A 73 8.31 8.11 3.96
C GLY A 73 7.92 8.36 5.43
N GLY A 74 8.29 9.51 6.02
CA GLY A 74 8.10 9.80 7.44
C GLY A 74 7.22 11.02 7.70
N CYS A 75 6.62 11.06 8.91
CA CYS A 75 6.00 12.28 9.40
C CYS A 75 7.10 13.24 9.90
N HIS A 76 7.07 14.49 9.44
CA HIS A 76 8.11 15.49 9.64
C HIS A 76 7.90 16.32 10.92
N ASP A 77 6.68 16.78 11.21
CA ASP A 77 6.49 17.80 12.26
C ASP A 77 5.20 17.68 13.10
N SER A 78 4.60 16.48 13.19
CA SER A 78 3.53 16.28 14.18
C SER A 78 3.30 14.83 14.59
N CYS A 79 4.28 13.94 14.39
CA CYS A 79 4.26 12.59 14.95
C CYS A 79 5.18 12.53 16.18
N ALA A 80 4.95 13.40 17.14
CA ALA A 80 5.37 13.17 18.52
C ALA A 80 4.13 12.64 19.26
N GLY A 81 4.11 11.33 19.53
CA GLY A 81 4.24 10.83 20.91
C GLY A 81 2.89 10.91 21.62
N LEU A 82 2.11 9.83 21.68
CA LEU A 82 2.19 8.83 22.75
C LEU A 82 2.15 9.50 24.13
N GLY A 83 1.00 9.35 24.81
CA GLY A 83 0.95 9.44 26.27
C GLY A 83 1.59 8.22 26.91
#